data_AF-A0A7V8YKA6-F1
#
_entry.id   AF-A0A7V8YKA6-F1
#
_cell.length_a   1.000
_cell.length_b   1.000
_cell.length_c   1.000
_cell.angle_alpha   90.00
_cell.angle_beta   90.00
_cell.angle_gamma   90.00
#
_symmetry.space_group_name_H-M   'P 1'
#
loop_
_entity.id
_entity.type
_entity.pdbx_description
1 polymer ?
#
loop_
_entity_poly.entity_id
_entity_poly.type
_entity_poly.pdbx_seq_one_letter_code
_entity_poly.pdbx_strand_id
1 'polypeptide(L)'
;MDLGDDFTLPMPVLATSAARFARASAHRRSDLSCKRNLGLLLARAMGWRKVVFVDDDIMLTQTDVARIAHQLDNYQIAAMACREFPDNSVYCHARRLAQLPQDVFVSGAVLGVNCRNGHSLPFFPDIYNEDWFFFGEAAAGHRLTKAGEAFQEEYDPFGHPDRAAVEEFGDLLAEGLYALIQAEGSGHTFRQVTHRASEAYWKRFIEARTGDLTDLTDRLTWFLDRENCGDRVKAAMHSLLAAQDQYRPDRITAERCVDFLEAWQQDAETWRRTCLAGGGRGIARDVMDVLRPTRWQTVRWPQNR
;
A
#
# COMPACT_ATOMS: atom_id res chain seq x y z
N MET A 1 8.58 15.99 -2.25
CA MET A 1 9.95 15.49 -2.50
C MET A 1 9.94 14.79 -3.83
N ASP A 2 10.93 15.03 -4.67
CA ASP A 2 11.07 14.43 -5.99
C ASP A 2 12.38 13.65 -6.03
N LEU A 3 12.31 12.37 -6.38
CA LEU A 3 13.45 11.47 -6.38
C LEU A 3 14.17 11.48 -7.73
N GLY A 4 13.47 11.70 -8.84
CA GLY A 4 13.96 11.47 -10.20
C GLY A 4 13.89 9.99 -10.62
N ASP A 5 13.86 9.74 -11.93
CA ASP A 5 13.59 8.41 -12.51
C ASP A 5 14.67 7.35 -12.21
N ASP A 6 15.92 7.78 -12.04
CA ASP A 6 17.07 6.88 -11.80
C ASP A 6 17.40 6.73 -10.30
N PHE A 7 16.54 7.22 -9.41
CA PHE A 7 16.80 7.16 -7.98
C PHE A 7 16.75 5.73 -7.46
N THR A 8 17.81 5.33 -6.78
CA THR A 8 17.85 4.06 -6.03
C THR A 8 18.01 4.35 -4.54
N LEU A 9 17.23 3.66 -3.71
CA LEU A 9 17.47 3.63 -2.27
C LEU A 9 18.93 3.20 -2.00
N PRO A 10 19.55 3.67 -0.89
CA PRO A 10 20.89 3.24 -0.48
C PRO A 10 20.87 1.81 0.10
N MET A 11 20.35 0.87 -0.68
CA MET A 11 20.25 -0.56 -0.40
C MET A 11 20.35 -1.33 -1.72
N PRO A 12 20.62 -2.65 -1.69
CA PRO A 12 20.57 -3.47 -2.90
C PRO A 12 19.23 -3.32 -3.62
N VAL A 13 19.25 -3.49 -4.94
CA VAL A 13 18.03 -3.48 -5.76
C VAL A 13 17.00 -4.42 -5.16
N LEU A 14 15.77 -3.92 -5.00
CA LEU A 14 14.67 -4.66 -4.42
C LEU A 14 14.32 -5.87 -5.28
N ALA A 15 14.24 -7.04 -4.67
CA ALA A 15 13.79 -8.26 -5.34
C ALA A 15 12.35 -8.10 -5.84
N THR A 16 11.52 -7.34 -5.13
CA THR A 16 10.14 -6.98 -5.53
C THR A 16 10.06 -6.09 -6.77
N SER A 17 11.14 -5.38 -7.14
CA SER A 17 11.21 -4.59 -8.40
C SER A 17 11.66 -5.41 -9.62
N ALA A 18 11.77 -6.74 -9.50
CA ALA A 18 12.18 -7.59 -10.63
C ALA A 18 11.19 -7.51 -11.80
N ALA A 19 11.70 -7.66 -13.03
CA ALA A 19 10.92 -7.53 -14.27
C ALA A 19 9.67 -8.43 -14.35
N ARG A 20 9.67 -9.58 -13.67
CA ARG A 20 8.50 -10.46 -13.61
C ARG A 20 7.33 -9.86 -12.82
N PHE A 21 7.62 -9.12 -11.76
CA PHE A 21 6.61 -8.40 -10.97
C PHE A 21 6.17 -7.12 -11.67
N ALA A 22 7.10 -6.43 -12.34
CA ALA A 22 6.73 -5.30 -13.20
C ALA A 22 5.70 -5.73 -14.27
N ARG A 23 5.86 -6.90 -14.90
CA ARG A 23 4.86 -7.43 -15.84
C ARG A 23 3.52 -7.80 -15.17
N ALA A 24 3.55 -8.36 -13.96
CA ALA A 24 2.35 -8.69 -13.21
C ALA A 24 1.56 -7.43 -12.79
N SER A 25 2.26 -6.32 -12.50
CA SER A 25 1.68 -5.02 -12.15
C SER A 25 1.45 -4.11 -13.37
N ALA A 26 1.23 -4.66 -14.57
CA ALA A 26 1.04 -3.90 -15.82
C ALA A 26 2.08 -2.77 -16.05
N HIS A 27 3.34 -3.02 -15.69
CA HIS A 27 4.45 -2.05 -15.74
C HIS A 27 4.22 -0.77 -14.92
N ARG A 28 3.56 -0.89 -13.75
CA ARG A 28 3.36 0.20 -12.78
C ARG A 28 4.62 1.03 -12.61
N ARG A 29 4.49 2.34 -12.79
CA ARG A 29 5.52 3.32 -12.46
C ARG A 29 5.03 4.17 -11.29
N SER A 30 5.55 3.89 -10.10
CA SER A 30 5.34 4.71 -8.92
C SER A 30 6.57 4.62 -8.04
N ASP A 31 6.93 5.76 -7.44
CA ASP A 31 8.03 5.91 -6.51
C ASP A 31 7.55 6.01 -5.06
N LEU A 32 6.26 5.74 -4.80
CA LEU A 32 5.63 5.92 -3.48
C LEU A 32 6.31 5.07 -2.39
N SER A 33 6.50 3.77 -2.64
CA SER A 33 7.23 2.87 -1.73
C SER A 33 8.65 3.38 -1.46
N CYS A 34 9.32 3.90 -2.50
CA CYS A 34 10.66 4.45 -2.41
C CYS A 34 10.70 5.70 -1.53
N LYS A 35 9.78 6.65 -1.73
CA LYS A 35 9.62 7.87 -0.92
C LYS A 35 9.34 7.54 0.55
N ARG A 36 8.44 6.58 0.82
CA ARG A 36 8.07 6.16 2.18
C ARG A 36 9.25 5.49 2.90
N ASN A 37 9.94 4.56 2.23
CA ASN A 37 11.17 3.96 2.77
C ASN A 37 12.27 5.03 3.00
N LEU A 38 12.44 5.98 2.07
CA LEU A 38 13.39 7.07 2.25
C LEU A 38 13.09 7.91 3.50
N GLY A 39 11.80 8.21 3.73
CA GLY A 39 11.35 8.90 4.94
C GLY A 39 11.68 8.14 6.23
N LEU A 40 11.62 6.80 6.22
CA LEU A 40 12.03 5.96 7.34
C LEU A 40 13.54 6.00 7.59
N LEU A 41 14.36 5.96 6.54
CA LEU A 41 15.82 6.11 6.64
C LEU A 41 16.18 7.49 7.17
N LEU A 42 15.53 8.54 6.66
CA LEU A 42 15.69 9.90 7.15
C LEU A 42 15.32 10.00 8.63
N ALA A 43 14.18 9.44 9.06
CA ALA A 43 13.77 9.44 10.45
C ALA A 43 14.82 8.75 11.35
N ARG A 44 15.35 7.60 10.91
CA ARG A 44 16.40 6.87 11.63
C ARG A 44 17.69 7.70 11.73
N ALA A 45 18.15 8.26 10.62
CA ALA A 45 19.34 9.11 10.57
C ALA A 45 19.17 10.37 11.43
N MET A 46 18.01 11.01 11.41
CA MET A 46 17.76 12.20 12.23
C MET A 46 17.52 11.88 13.72
N GLY A 47 17.42 10.59 14.09
CA GLY A 47 17.07 10.17 15.44
C GLY A 47 15.63 10.55 15.83
N TRP A 48 14.75 10.75 14.84
CA TRP A 48 13.34 11.03 15.08
C TRP A 48 12.65 9.82 15.68
N ARG A 49 11.84 10.04 16.72
CA ARG A 49 11.11 8.95 17.39
C ARG A 49 9.85 8.56 16.66
N LYS A 50 9.22 9.50 15.96
CA LYS A 50 7.95 9.32 15.27
C LYS A 50 8.02 10.08 13.95
N VAL A 51 7.52 9.45 12.89
CA VAL A 51 7.30 10.08 11.59
C VAL A 51 5.85 9.87 11.20
N VAL A 52 5.26 10.83 10.49
CA VAL A 52 3.93 10.73 9.91
C VAL A 52 4.06 10.94 8.41
N PHE A 53 3.58 9.99 7.63
CA PHE A 53 3.37 10.08 6.19
C PHE A 53 1.93 10.55 5.95
N VAL A 54 1.79 11.49 5.03
CA VAL A 54 0.52 12.06 4.60
C VAL A 54 0.60 12.23 3.10
N ASP A 55 -0.35 11.66 2.37
CA ASP A 55 -0.47 11.84 0.93
C ASP A 55 -0.93 13.29 0.62
N ASP A 56 -0.65 13.80 -0.57
CA ASP A 56 -0.80 15.21 -0.90
C ASP A 56 -2.26 15.66 -1.12
N ASP A 57 -3.16 14.71 -1.34
CA ASP A 57 -4.61 14.87 -1.47
C ASP A 57 -5.37 14.68 -0.14
N ILE A 58 -4.66 14.59 0.98
CA ILE A 58 -5.24 14.37 2.30
C ILE A 58 -5.28 15.63 3.16
N MET A 59 -6.45 15.90 3.73
CA MET A 59 -6.65 16.97 4.70
C MET A 59 -6.58 16.46 6.14
N LEU A 60 -5.71 17.10 6.94
CA LEU A 60 -5.51 16.80 8.36
C LEU A 60 -5.55 18.04 9.24
N THR A 61 -6.06 17.87 10.46
CA THR A 61 -5.99 18.86 11.53
C THR A 61 -4.79 18.58 12.46
N GLN A 62 -4.41 19.57 13.27
CA GLN A 62 -3.40 19.36 14.32
C GLN A 62 -3.83 18.29 15.35
N THR A 63 -5.14 18.18 15.59
CA THR A 63 -5.71 17.16 16.49
C THR A 63 -5.53 15.74 15.93
N ASP A 64 -5.58 15.57 14.61
CA ASP A 64 -5.33 14.27 13.96
C ASP A 64 -3.87 13.86 14.14
N VAL A 65 -2.94 14.78 13.88
CA VAL A 65 -1.50 14.54 14.09
C VAL A 65 -1.21 14.22 15.56
N ALA A 66 -1.84 14.92 16.50
CA ALA A 66 -1.70 14.64 17.93
C ALA A 66 -2.23 13.25 18.31
N ARG A 67 -3.38 12.82 17.75
CA ARG A 67 -3.94 11.49 17.95
C ARG A 67 -3.01 10.39 17.45
N ILE A 68 -2.48 10.52 16.23
CA ILE A 68 -1.49 9.58 15.67
C ILE A 68 -0.27 9.53 16.60
N ALA A 69 0.28 10.69 16.95
CA ALA A 69 1.44 10.77 17.82
C ALA A 69 1.21 10.07 19.15
N HIS A 70 0.04 10.25 19.78
CA HIS A 70 -0.30 9.56 21.03
C HIS A 70 -0.39 8.04 20.88
N GLN A 71 -1.03 7.55 19.81
CA GLN A 71 -1.11 6.10 19.53
C GLN A 71 0.30 5.48 19.39
N LEU A 72 1.24 6.20 18.77
CA LEU A 72 2.62 5.74 18.59
C LEU A 72 3.42 5.63 19.90
N ASP A 73 2.91 6.03 21.05
CA ASP A 73 3.54 5.72 22.35
C ASP A 73 3.41 4.25 22.72
N ASN A 74 2.33 3.58 22.28
CA ASN A 74 2.03 2.18 22.61
C ASN A 74 2.12 1.24 21.41
N TYR A 75 2.01 1.77 20.19
CA TYR A 75 2.02 1.01 18.95
C TYR A 75 3.17 1.43 18.06
N GLN A 76 3.69 0.50 17.26
CA GLN A 76 4.71 0.83 16.26
C GLN A 76 4.10 1.57 15.07
N ILE A 77 2.87 1.23 14.71
CA ILE A 77 2.18 1.73 13.52
C ILE A 77 0.80 2.22 13.95
N ALA A 78 0.44 3.42 13.52
CA ALA A 78 -0.90 3.98 13.72
C ALA A 78 -1.35 4.65 12.43
N ALA A 79 -2.52 4.29 11.91
CA ALA A 79 -3.02 4.78 10.63
C ALA A 79 -4.45 5.31 10.75
N MET A 80 -4.88 6.13 9.81
CA MET A 80 -6.27 6.61 9.72
C MET A 80 -6.99 5.94 8.55
N ALA A 81 -8.32 5.94 8.60
CA ALA A 81 -9.15 5.45 7.50
C ALA A 81 -9.79 6.63 6.75
N CYS A 82 -9.74 6.62 5.42
CA CYS A 82 -10.41 7.62 4.59
C CYS A 82 -11.84 7.14 4.28
N ARG A 83 -12.87 7.67 4.96
CA ARG A 83 -14.24 7.14 4.81
C ARG A 83 -15.12 7.87 3.79
N GLU A 84 -14.99 9.18 3.68
CA GLU A 84 -15.89 10.00 2.85
C GLU A 84 -15.64 9.76 1.37
N PHE A 85 -14.40 9.91 0.92
CA PHE A 85 -13.91 9.39 -0.35
C PHE A 85 -12.83 8.34 -0.07
N PRO A 86 -13.16 7.04 -0.14
CA PRO A 86 -12.20 6.02 0.27
C PRO A 86 -10.98 5.91 -0.63
N ASP A 87 -9.82 5.85 0.00
CA ASP A 87 -8.54 5.47 -0.62
C ASP A 87 -8.55 3.98 -0.97
N ASN A 88 -9.21 3.67 -2.08
CA ASN A 88 -9.48 2.31 -2.50
C ASN A 88 -9.19 2.18 -3.99
N SER A 89 -8.92 0.94 -4.42
CA SER A 89 -8.68 0.64 -5.82
C SER A 89 -9.91 0.87 -6.70
N VAL A 90 -9.66 0.92 -8.01
CA VAL A 90 -10.72 1.02 -9.02
C VAL A 90 -11.73 -0.12 -8.88
N TYR A 91 -11.28 -1.33 -8.55
CA TYR A 91 -12.15 -2.49 -8.28
C TYR A 91 -13.12 -2.21 -7.12
N CYS A 92 -12.61 -1.69 -6.00
CA CYS A 92 -13.42 -1.35 -4.84
C CYS A 92 -14.46 -0.24 -5.15
N HIS A 93 -14.09 0.76 -5.96
CA HIS A 93 -15.05 1.77 -6.43
C HIS A 93 -16.11 1.19 -7.36
N ALA A 94 -15.75 0.25 -8.24
CA ALA A 94 -16.71 -0.44 -9.11
C ALA A 94 -17.71 -1.27 -8.29
N ARG A 95 -17.27 -1.94 -7.20
CA ARG A 95 -18.17 -2.62 -6.26
C ARG A 95 -19.20 -1.68 -5.63
N ARG A 96 -18.75 -0.51 -5.16
CA ARG A 96 -19.65 0.52 -4.62
C ARG A 96 -20.64 1.02 -5.67
N LEU A 97 -20.17 1.25 -6.90
CA LEU A 97 -21.02 1.64 -8.04
C LEU A 97 -22.10 0.57 -8.32
N ALA A 98 -21.74 -0.71 -8.20
CA ALA A 98 -22.67 -1.82 -8.31
C ALA A 98 -23.55 -2.04 -7.06
N GLN A 99 -23.49 -1.14 -6.07
CA GLN A 99 -24.21 -1.24 -4.79
C GLN A 99 -23.89 -2.52 -4.00
N LEU A 100 -22.65 -3.01 -4.13
CA LEU A 100 -22.14 -4.11 -3.31
C LEU A 100 -21.49 -3.57 -2.03
N PRO A 101 -21.50 -4.33 -0.93
CA PRO A 101 -20.75 -3.97 0.26
C PRO A 101 -19.26 -3.83 -0.04
N GLN A 102 -18.67 -2.73 0.44
CA GLN A 102 -17.25 -2.46 0.38
C GLN A 102 -16.81 -1.65 1.60
N ASP A 103 -16.01 -2.27 2.46
CA ASP A 103 -15.48 -1.61 3.65
C ASP A 103 -14.25 -0.74 3.32
N VAL A 104 -13.76 -0.03 4.33
CA VAL A 104 -12.57 0.82 4.28
C VAL A 104 -11.60 0.37 5.35
N PHE A 105 -10.44 -0.09 4.94
CA PHE A 105 -9.34 -0.41 5.85
C PHE A 105 -8.55 0.86 6.19
N VAL A 106 -7.69 0.80 7.22
CA VAL A 106 -6.70 1.88 7.40
C VAL A 106 -5.70 1.84 6.23
N SER A 107 -5.29 2.99 5.72
CA SER A 107 -4.38 3.07 4.56
C SER A 107 -3.11 3.87 4.87
N GLY A 108 -2.19 3.82 3.92
CA GLY A 108 -0.96 4.60 3.89
C GLY A 108 -1.18 6.10 3.68
N ALA A 109 -2.39 6.52 3.30
CA ALA A 109 -2.76 7.91 3.08
C ALA A 109 -2.48 8.80 4.31
N VAL A 110 -2.67 8.25 5.51
CA VAL A 110 -2.20 8.85 6.76
C VAL A 110 -1.66 7.78 7.69
N LEU A 111 -0.34 7.78 7.83
CA LEU A 111 0.39 6.71 8.49
C LEU A 111 1.48 7.24 9.42
N GLY A 112 1.34 6.99 10.70
CA GLY A 112 2.36 7.19 11.72
C GLY A 112 3.23 5.95 11.96
N VAL A 113 4.53 6.17 12.14
CA VAL A 113 5.50 5.10 12.47
C VAL A 113 6.39 5.52 13.64
N ASN A 114 6.45 4.68 14.67
CA ASN A 114 7.41 4.79 15.76
C ASN A 114 8.77 4.27 15.30
N CYS A 115 9.73 5.17 15.18
CA CYS A 115 11.08 4.94 14.65
C CYS A 115 12.15 4.81 15.74
N ARG A 116 11.77 4.64 17.01
CA ARG A 116 12.71 4.58 18.14
C ARG A 116 13.84 3.57 17.87
N ASN A 117 15.06 4.00 18.19
CA ASN A 117 16.26 3.16 18.05
C ASN A 117 16.11 1.82 18.80
N GLY A 118 16.58 0.75 18.16
CA GLY A 118 16.46 -0.62 18.67
C GLY A 118 15.22 -1.37 18.16
N HIS A 119 14.24 -0.69 17.56
CA HIS A 119 13.13 -1.36 16.89
C HIS A 119 13.47 -1.61 15.40
N SER A 120 13.16 -2.81 14.95
CA SER A 120 13.14 -3.15 13.53
C SER A 120 12.05 -2.34 12.81
N LEU A 121 12.38 -1.65 11.73
CA LEU A 121 11.38 -0.93 10.94
C LEU A 121 10.74 -1.88 9.92
N PRO A 122 9.43 -1.78 9.66
CA PRO A 122 8.81 -2.49 8.56
C PRO A 122 9.26 -1.87 7.23
N PHE A 123 8.93 -2.53 6.12
CA PHE A 123 9.41 -2.20 4.78
C PHE A 123 8.24 -2.09 3.80
N PHE A 124 8.26 -1.05 2.95
CA PHE A 124 7.29 -0.87 1.87
C PHE A 124 7.83 -1.53 0.58
N PRO A 125 7.27 -2.67 0.11
CA PRO A 125 7.69 -3.27 -1.16
C PRO A 125 7.25 -2.46 -2.38
N ASP A 126 7.87 -2.70 -3.53
CA ASP A 126 7.48 -2.05 -4.79
C ASP A 126 6.27 -2.75 -5.43
N ILE A 127 5.09 -2.37 -4.96
CA ILE A 127 3.79 -2.85 -5.43
C ILE A 127 2.73 -1.77 -5.20
N TYR A 128 1.52 -1.93 -5.72
CA TYR A 128 0.36 -1.16 -5.28
C TYR A 128 -0.16 -1.72 -3.93
N ASN A 129 -0.76 -0.88 -3.09
CA ASN A 129 -1.08 -1.18 -1.68
C ASN A 129 0.15 -1.62 -0.87
N GLU A 130 1.32 -1.01 -1.10
CA GLU A 130 2.55 -1.35 -0.36
C GLU A 130 2.43 -1.16 1.16
N ASP A 131 1.49 -0.33 1.58
CA ASP A 131 1.09 -0.08 2.96
C ASP A 131 0.45 -1.32 3.63
N TRP A 132 -0.38 -2.09 2.92
CA TRP A 132 -0.93 -3.34 3.46
C TRP A 132 0.17 -4.37 3.78
N PHE A 133 1.19 -4.44 2.93
CA PHE A 133 2.38 -5.26 3.20
C PHE A 133 3.16 -4.70 4.39
N PHE A 134 3.40 -3.39 4.42
CA PHE A 134 4.04 -2.72 5.56
C PHE A 134 3.31 -3.00 6.90
N PHE A 135 1.99 -3.11 6.87
CA PHE A 135 1.15 -3.44 8.02
C PHE A 135 1.13 -4.92 8.38
N GLY A 136 1.51 -5.84 7.49
CA GLY A 136 1.24 -7.28 7.59
C GLY A 136 1.61 -7.91 8.94
N GLU A 137 2.81 -7.64 9.46
CA GLU A 137 3.23 -8.14 10.78
C GLU A 137 2.41 -7.54 11.94
N ALA A 138 2.09 -6.25 11.85
CA ALA A 138 1.26 -5.58 12.86
C ALA A 138 -0.19 -6.07 12.79
N ALA A 139 -0.74 -6.28 11.59
CA ALA A 139 -2.09 -6.79 11.37
C ALA A 139 -2.23 -8.22 11.90
N ALA A 140 -1.33 -9.14 11.53
CA ALA A 140 -1.34 -10.51 12.06
C ALA A 140 -1.18 -10.56 13.59
N GLY A 141 -0.34 -9.68 14.13
CA GLY A 141 -0.16 -9.53 15.57
C GLY A 141 -1.28 -8.79 16.29
N HIS A 142 -2.31 -8.29 15.60
CA HIS A 142 -3.36 -7.43 16.17
C HIS A 142 -2.80 -6.17 16.88
N ARG A 143 -1.72 -5.62 16.34
CA ARG A 143 -0.99 -4.43 16.83
C ARG A 143 -1.10 -3.22 15.89
N LEU A 144 -1.95 -3.29 14.87
CA LEU A 144 -2.27 -2.16 14.02
C LEU A 144 -3.41 -1.37 14.65
N THR A 145 -3.22 -0.07 14.89
CA THR A 145 -4.23 0.79 15.52
C THR A 145 -4.80 1.81 14.54
N LYS A 146 -6.12 2.01 14.61
CA LYS A 146 -6.83 3.07 13.89
C LYS A 146 -6.84 4.33 14.76
N ALA A 147 -6.07 5.34 14.37
CA ALA A 147 -5.94 6.61 15.09
C ALA A 147 -7.13 7.58 14.87
N GLY A 148 -7.90 7.38 13.80
CA GLY A 148 -9.04 8.22 13.45
C GLY A 148 -9.48 8.05 12.00
N GLU A 149 -10.11 9.09 11.48
CA GLU A 149 -10.58 9.17 10.10
C GLU A 149 -10.03 10.44 9.44
N ALA A 150 -9.62 10.32 8.19
CA ALA A 150 -9.08 11.42 7.40
C ALA A 150 -9.99 11.69 6.20
N PHE A 151 -9.86 12.89 5.63
CA PHE A 151 -10.55 13.27 4.41
C PHE A 151 -9.59 13.26 3.24
N GLN A 152 -10.02 12.61 2.15
CA GLN A 152 -9.33 12.61 0.87
C GLN A 152 -10.13 13.43 -0.14
N GLU A 153 -9.43 14.23 -0.95
CA GLU A 153 -10.05 14.94 -2.06
C GLU A 153 -10.71 13.97 -3.06
N GLU A 154 -11.90 14.35 -3.55
CA GLU A 154 -12.60 13.53 -4.53
C GLU A 154 -11.84 13.49 -5.86
N TYR A 155 -11.78 12.31 -6.48
CA TYR A 155 -11.23 12.12 -7.82
C TYR A 155 -12.13 11.20 -8.66
N ASP A 156 -11.90 11.13 -9.97
CA ASP A 156 -12.58 10.16 -10.82
C ASP A 156 -11.82 8.81 -10.83
N PRO A 157 -12.31 7.77 -10.14
CA PRO A 157 -11.64 6.48 -10.10
C PRO A 157 -11.62 5.77 -11.45
N PHE A 158 -12.50 6.15 -12.38
CA PHE A 158 -12.59 5.52 -13.70
C PHE A 158 -12.01 6.39 -14.82
N GLY A 159 -11.37 7.52 -14.48
CA GLY A 159 -10.80 8.46 -15.46
C GLY A 159 -9.65 7.87 -16.28
N HIS A 160 -9.00 6.82 -15.77
CA HIS A 160 -7.93 6.09 -16.45
C HIS A 160 -8.17 4.57 -16.33
N PRO A 161 -8.79 3.92 -17.34
CA PRO A 161 -9.13 2.50 -17.28
C PRO A 161 -7.92 1.58 -17.00
N ASP A 162 -6.75 1.94 -17.51
CA ASP A 162 -5.51 1.17 -17.31
C ASP A 162 -5.04 1.17 -15.85
N ARG A 163 -5.54 2.08 -15.01
CA ARG A 163 -5.23 2.13 -13.57
C ARG A 163 -5.62 0.82 -12.87
N ALA A 164 -6.77 0.24 -13.21
CA ALA A 164 -7.22 -1.01 -12.61
C ALA A 164 -6.28 -2.19 -12.93
N ALA A 165 -5.72 -2.23 -14.15
CA ALA A 165 -4.71 -3.23 -14.52
C ALA A 165 -3.42 -3.10 -13.68
N VAL A 166 -3.03 -1.86 -13.38
CA VAL A 166 -1.84 -1.54 -12.60
C VAL A 166 -2.00 -1.89 -11.12
N GLU A 167 -3.22 -1.74 -10.58
CA GLU A 167 -3.56 -1.99 -9.18
C GLU A 167 -3.77 -3.49 -8.88
N GLU A 168 -4.29 -4.26 -9.84
CA GLU A 168 -4.84 -5.60 -9.61
C GLU A 168 -3.87 -6.58 -8.93
N PHE A 169 -2.58 -6.59 -9.29
CA PHE A 169 -1.63 -7.50 -8.65
C PHE A 169 -1.42 -7.18 -7.17
N GLY A 170 -1.39 -5.88 -6.83
CA GLY A 170 -1.32 -5.42 -5.44
C GLY A 170 -2.58 -5.73 -4.67
N ASP A 171 -3.74 -5.44 -5.24
CA ASP A 171 -5.06 -5.76 -4.66
C ASP A 171 -5.20 -7.26 -4.37
N LEU A 172 -4.94 -8.12 -5.36
CA LEU A 172 -5.06 -9.57 -5.23
C LEU A 172 -4.19 -10.09 -4.08
N LEU A 173 -2.92 -9.66 -4.03
CA LEU A 173 -1.99 -10.10 -3.01
C LEU A 173 -2.34 -9.57 -1.62
N ALA A 174 -2.72 -8.30 -1.53
CA ALA A 174 -3.10 -7.65 -0.27
C ALA A 174 -4.38 -8.28 0.31
N GLU A 175 -5.45 -8.37 -0.48
CA GLU A 175 -6.72 -8.98 -0.06
C GLU A 175 -6.53 -10.47 0.29
N GLY A 176 -5.79 -11.23 -0.52
CA GLY A 176 -5.54 -12.65 -0.24
C GLY A 176 -4.74 -12.86 1.05
N LEU A 177 -3.68 -12.08 1.24
CA LEU A 177 -2.90 -12.16 2.48
C LEU A 177 -3.74 -11.81 3.71
N TYR A 178 -4.59 -10.78 3.62
CA TYR A 178 -5.46 -10.39 4.73
C TYR A 178 -6.61 -11.37 4.99
N ALA A 179 -7.13 -12.02 3.95
CA ALA A 179 -8.07 -13.13 4.10
C ALA A 179 -7.44 -14.29 4.90
N LEU A 180 -6.14 -14.59 4.66
CA LEU A 180 -5.41 -15.56 5.47
C LEU A 180 -5.20 -15.10 6.91
N ILE A 181 -4.82 -13.83 7.13
CA ILE A 181 -4.68 -13.27 8.48
C ILE A 181 -6.00 -13.42 9.26
N GLN A 182 -7.12 -13.08 8.62
CA GLN A 182 -8.44 -13.18 9.24
C GLN A 182 -8.84 -14.63 9.52
N ALA A 183 -8.56 -15.56 8.60
CA ALA A 183 -8.88 -16.97 8.74
C ALA A 183 -8.10 -17.67 9.85
N GLU A 184 -6.83 -17.30 10.07
CA GLU A 184 -5.99 -17.87 11.15
C GLU A 184 -6.36 -17.30 12.53
N GLY A 185 -6.89 -16.08 12.61
CA GLY A 185 -7.22 -15.44 13.88
C GLY A 185 -5.99 -15.03 14.70
N SER A 186 -6.16 -14.93 16.02
CA SER A 186 -5.08 -14.50 16.92
C SER A 186 -4.14 -15.65 17.31
N GLY A 187 -2.84 -15.35 17.47
CA GLY A 187 -1.84 -16.30 17.95
C GLY A 187 -0.90 -16.87 16.89
N HIS A 188 -1.12 -16.57 15.61
CA HIS A 188 -0.21 -16.94 14.52
C HIS A 188 0.78 -15.81 14.23
N THR A 189 2.04 -16.19 14.03
CA THR A 189 3.07 -15.27 13.54
C THR A 189 2.83 -14.97 12.06
N PHE A 190 3.26 -13.79 11.62
CA PHE A 190 3.17 -13.42 10.20
C PHE A 190 3.91 -14.40 9.26
N ARG A 191 5.00 -15.00 9.73
CA ARG A 191 5.71 -16.08 9.02
C ARG A 191 4.84 -17.32 8.80
N GLN A 192 4.00 -17.69 9.76
CA GLN A 192 3.08 -18.82 9.61
C GLN A 192 1.97 -18.51 8.60
N VAL A 193 1.43 -17.28 8.62
CA VAL A 193 0.44 -16.82 7.64
C VAL A 193 1.02 -16.89 6.23
N THR A 194 2.20 -16.32 6.00
CA THR A 194 2.86 -16.32 4.68
C THR A 194 3.21 -17.73 4.19
N HIS A 195 3.57 -18.67 5.06
CA HIS A 195 3.78 -20.07 4.67
C HIS A 195 2.51 -20.77 4.17
N ARG A 196 1.31 -20.33 4.59
CA ARG A 196 0.03 -20.87 4.11
C ARG A 196 -0.40 -20.29 2.77
N ALA A 197 0.16 -19.15 2.38
CA ALA A 197 -0.03 -18.51 1.07
C ALA A 197 0.72 -19.28 -0.04
N SER A 198 0.44 -20.59 -0.11
CA SER A 198 0.97 -21.54 -1.08
C SER A 198 0.38 -21.32 -2.48
N GLU A 199 1.01 -21.91 -3.49
CA GLU A 199 0.48 -21.88 -4.85
C GLU A 199 -0.96 -22.41 -4.94
N ALA A 200 -1.29 -23.49 -4.21
CA ALA A 200 -2.63 -24.04 -4.17
C ALA A 200 -3.66 -23.09 -3.54
N TYR A 201 -3.23 -22.28 -2.55
CA TYR A 201 -4.06 -21.22 -2.00
C TYR A 201 -4.30 -20.12 -3.05
N TRP A 202 -3.23 -19.62 -3.67
CA TRP A 202 -3.33 -18.54 -4.66
C TRP A 202 -4.13 -18.95 -5.89
N LYS A 203 -4.04 -20.21 -6.34
CA LYS A 203 -4.86 -20.71 -7.44
C LYS A 203 -6.35 -20.57 -7.12
N ARG A 204 -6.80 -21.00 -5.94
CA ARG A 204 -8.20 -20.86 -5.51
C ARG A 204 -8.59 -19.39 -5.32
N PHE A 205 -7.70 -18.57 -4.78
CA PHE A 205 -7.98 -17.15 -4.57
C PHE A 205 -8.10 -16.39 -5.91
N ILE A 206 -7.26 -16.71 -6.89
CA ILE A 206 -7.35 -16.20 -8.27
C ILE A 206 -8.65 -16.65 -8.93
N GLU A 207 -9.02 -17.93 -8.80
CA GLU A 207 -10.30 -18.44 -9.31
C GLU A 207 -11.50 -17.67 -8.71
N ALA A 208 -11.49 -17.42 -7.41
CA ALA A 208 -12.51 -16.61 -6.75
C ALA A 208 -12.51 -15.14 -7.23
N ARG A 209 -11.34 -14.48 -7.28
CA ARG A 209 -11.21 -13.07 -7.71
C ARG A 209 -11.64 -12.86 -9.17
N THR A 210 -11.29 -13.78 -10.06
CA THR A 210 -11.72 -13.72 -11.47
C THR A 210 -13.22 -13.97 -11.65
N GLY A 211 -13.81 -14.83 -10.80
CA GLY A 211 -15.26 -14.97 -10.68
C GLY A 211 -15.93 -13.66 -10.24
N ASP A 212 -15.44 -13.06 -9.15
CA ASP A 212 -15.94 -11.78 -8.63
C ASP A 212 -15.87 -10.64 -9.66
N LEU A 213 -14.79 -10.55 -10.44
CA LEU A 213 -14.65 -9.57 -11.52
C LEU A 213 -15.70 -9.76 -12.62
N THR A 214 -16.02 -11.02 -12.95
CA THR A 214 -17.03 -11.38 -13.95
C THR A 214 -18.42 -11.02 -13.44
N ASP A 215 -18.76 -11.45 -12.23
CA ASP A 215 -20.05 -11.17 -11.59
C ASP A 215 -20.30 -9.67 -11.42
N LEU A 216 -19.24 -8.91 -11.08
CA LEU A 216 -19.31 -7.46 -10.96
C LEU A 216 -19.56 -6.79 -12.32
N THR A 217 -18.92 -7.26 -13.38
CA THR A 217 -19.12 -6.76 -14.75
C THR A 217 -20.54 -7.03 -15.23
N ASP A 218 -21.08 -8.23 -14.98
CA ASP A 218 -22.46 -8.59 -15.33
C ASP A 218 -23.48 -7.73 -14.57
N ARG A 219 -23.22 -7.47 -13.29
CA ARG A 219 -24.07 -6.61 -12.47
C ARG A 219 -24.07 -5.15 -12.95
N LEU A 220 -22.91 -4.62 -13.34
CA LEU A 220 -22.83 -3.28 -13.93
C LEU A 220 -23.53 -3.20 -15.30
N THR A 221 -23.43 -4.26 -16.11
CA THR A 221 -24.16 -4.37 -17.38
C THR A 221 -25.67 -4.31 -17.15
N TRP A 222 -26.18 -5.02 -16.14
CA TRP A 222 -27.59 -4.98 -15.77
C TRP A 222 -28.07 -3.57 -15.38
N PHE A 223 -27.23 -2.78 -14.69
CA PHE A 223 -27.55 -1.37 -14.37
C PHE A 223 -27.62 -0.50 -15.62
N LEU A 224 -26.69 -0.69 -16.56
CA LEU A 224 -26.62 0.05 -17.83
C LEU A 224 -27.90 -0.12 -18.67
N ASP A 225 -28.48 -1.32 -18.67
CA ASP A 225 -29.65 -1.64 -19.49
C ASP A 225 -30.98 -1.11 -18.93
N ARG A 226 -31.06 -0.82 -17.63
CA ARG A 226 -32.36 -0.59 -16.93
C ARG A 226 -32.49 0.80 -16.33
N GLU A 227 -31.41 1.33 -15.84
CA GLU A 227 -31.32 2.71 -15.39
C GLU A 227 -30.49 3.41 -16.45
N ASN A 228 -30.88 4.61 -16.89
CA ASN A 228 -30.21 5.37 -17.96
C ASN A 228 -28.81 5.85 -17.46
N CYS A 229 -27.96 4.90 -17.09
CA CYS A 229 -26.73 5.05 -16.35
C CYS A 229 -25.63 5.46 -17.31
N GLY A 230 -25.06 6.63 -17.05
CA GLY A 230 -24.17 7.35 -17.96
C GLY A 230 -22.79 6.74 -18.14
N ASP A 231 -21.93 7.55 -18.76
CA ASP A 231 -20.56 7.23 -19.15
C ASP A 231 -19.69 6.64 -18.02
N ARG A 232 -20.03 6.91 -16.75
CA ARG A 232 -19.36 6.37 -15.56
C ARG A 232 -19.44 4.84 -15.45
N VAL A 233 -20.59 4.21 -15.75
CA VAL A 233 -20.72 2.74 -15.69
C VAL A 233 -19.87 2.10 -16.78
N LYS A 234 -19.87 2.67 -17.99
CA LYS A 234 -19.04 2.20 -19.10
C LYS A 234 -17.55 2.31 -18.77
N ALA A 235 -17.12 3.42 -18.17
CA ALA A 235 -15.74 3.61 -17.72
C ALA A 235 -15.33 2.59 -16.64
N ALA A 236 -16.22 2.31 -15.68
CA ALA A 236 -16.00 1.25 -14.69
C ALA A 236 -15.85 -0.13 -15.34
N MET A 237 -16.72 -0.49 -16.28
CA MET A 237 -16.63 -1.77 -17.01
C MET A 237 -15.32 -1.89 -17.79
N HIS A 238 -14.88 -0.83 -18.50
CA HIS A 238 -13.58 -0.84 -19.17
C HIS A 238 -12.42 -1.06 -18.20
N SER A 239 -12.50 -0.46 -17.01
CA SER A 239 -11.49 -0.65 -15.98
C SER A 239 -11.45 -2.10 -15.47
N LEU A 240 -12.62 -2.72 -15.23
CA LEU A 240 -12.69 -4.12 -14.80
C LEU A 240 -12.15 -5.09 -15.86
N LEU A 241 -12.41 -4.82 -17.15
CA LEU A 241 -11.83 -5.60 -18.25
C LEU A 241 -10.30 -5.49 -18.28
N ALA A 242 -9.74 -4.31 -18.00
CA ALA A 242 -8.30 -4.11 -17.92
C ALA A 242 -7.66 -4.89 -16.74
N ALA A 243 -8.33 -4.92 -15.59
CA ALA A 243 -7.94 -5.77 -14.45
C ALA A 243 -8.03 -7.26 -14.80
N GLN A 244 -9.12 -7.70 -15.45
CA GLN A 244 -9.31 -9.09 -15.86
C GLN A 244 -8.21 -9.55 -16.85
N ASP A 245 -7.75 -8.66 -17.72
CA ASP A 245 -6.65 -8.93 -18.64
C ASP A 245 -5.29 -9.23 -17.95
N GLN A 246 -5.16 -8.94 -16.65
CA GLN A 246 -3.96 -9.28 -15.87
C GLN A 246 -3.84 -10.77 -15.56
N TYR A 247 -4.91 -11.56 -15.69
CA TYR A 247 -4.91 -13.00 -15.38
C TYR A 247 -4.42 -13.89 -16.53
N ARG A 248 -3.69 -13.32 -17.49
CA ARG A 248 -3.00 -14.08 -18.54
C ARG A 248 -1.82 -14.88 -17.97
N PRO A 249 -1.44 -16.02 -18.58
CA PRO A 249 -0.36 -16.89 -18.08
C PRO A 249 1.00 -16.19 -17.92
N ASP A 250 1.24 -15.13 -18.70
CA ASP A 250 2.47 -14.36 -18.68
C ASP A 250 2.42 -13.14 -17.73
N ARG A 251 1.36 -12.97 -16.94
CA ARG A 251 1.13 -11.84 -16.00
C ARG A 251 0.86 -12.26 -14.56
N ILE A 252 -0.37 -12.38 -14.10
CA ILE A 252 -0.69 -12.83 -12.74
C ILE A 252 -0.90 -14.34 -12.73
N THR A 253 -0.13 -15.04 -11.90
CA THR A 253 -0.22 -16.50 -11.71
C THR A 253 0.01 -16.84 -10.24
N ALA A 254 -0.47 -18.00 -9.81
CA ALA A 254 -0.31 -18.46 -8.43
C ALA A 254 1.18 -18.57 -8.01
N GLU A 255 2.04 -19.07 -8.90
CA GLU A 255 3.49 -19.14 -8.71
C GLU A 255 4.08 -17.75 -8.45
N ARG A 256 3.70 -16.75 -9.25
CA ARG A 256 4.20 -15.37 -9.07
C ARG A 256 3.73 -14.73 -7.78
N CYS A 257 2.56 -15.10 -7.29
CA CYS A 257 2.11 -14.63 -5.98
C CYS A 257 3.01 -15.17 -4.86
N VAL A 258 3.40 -16.45 -4.92
CA VAL A 258 4.37 -17.05 -3.99
C VAL A 258 5.74 -16.36 -4.11
N ASP A 259 6.26 -16.26 -5.33
CA ASP A 259 7.55 -15.61 -5.61
C ASP A 259 7.61 -14.18 -5.07
N PHE A 260 6.52 -13.43 -5.18
CA PHE A 260 6.46 -12.05 -4.68
C PHE A 260 6.58 -12.00 -3.16
N LEU A 261 5.87 -12.87 -2.45
CA LEU A 261 5.97 -12.93 -0.99
C LEU A 261 7.37 -13.32 -0.52
N GLU A 262 8.04 -14.24 -1.22
CA GLU A 262 9.42 -14.61 -0.92
C GLU A 262 10.39 -13.46 -1.19
N ALA A 263 10.24 -12.79 -2.34
CA ALA A 263 11.03 -11.60 -2.69
C ALA A 263 10.85 -10.48 -1.66
N TRP A 264 9.62 -10.24 -1.22
CA TRP A 264 9.32 -9.26 -0.19
C TRP A 264 9.96 -9.61 1.16
N GLN A 265 9.94 -10.88 1.58
CA GLN A 265 10.61 -11.31 2.81
C GLN A 265 12.14 -11.10 2.73
N GLN A 266 12.75 -11.34 1.57
CA GLN A 266 14.16 -11.08 1.33
C GLN A 266 14.48 -9.58 1.41
N ASP A 267 13.65 -8.74 0.81
CA ASP A 267 13.78 -7.29 0.87
C ASP A 267 13.64 -6.78 2.30
N ALA A 268 12.64 -7.28 3.05
CA ALA A 268 12.43 -6.94 4.45
C ALA A 268 13.62 -7.34 5.34
N GLU A 269 14.22 -8.51 5.13
CA GLU A 269 15.44 -8.92 5.86
C GLU A 269 16.63 -8.02 5.54
N THR A 270 16.81 -7.66 4.27
CA THR A 270 17.87 -6.75 3.84
C THR A 270 17.67 -5.36 4.43
N TRP A 271 16.44 -4.85 4.39
CA TRP A 271 16.03 -3.60 5.00
C TRP A 271 16.35 -3.54 6.50
N ARG A 272 15.96 -4.59 7.24
CA ARG A 272 16.19 -4.68 8.69
C ARG A 272 17.68 -4.56 9.03
N ARG A 273 18.55 -5.22 8.25
CA ARG A 273 20.01 -5.11 8.41
C ARG A 273 20.53 -3.70 8.09
N THR A 274 20.05 -3.07 7.01
CA THR A 274 20.45 -1.71 6.63
C THR A 274 20.04 -0.68 7.68
N CYS A 275 18.82 -0.76 8.20
CA CYS A 275 18.32 0.20 9.18
C CYS A 275 18.98 0.09 10.57
N LEU A 276 19.56 -1.05 10.93
CA LEU A 276 20.28 -1.24 12.21
C LEU A 276 21.69 -0.65 12.19
N ALA A 277 22.30 -0.50 11.01
CA ALA A 277 23.63 0.08 10.85
C ALA A 277 23.66 1.61 10.92
N GLY A 278 22.52 2.27 10.70
CA GLY A 278 22.39 3.73 10.70
C GLY A 278 22.03 4.28 12.09
N GLY A 279 23.02 4.72 12.86
CA GLY A 279 22.81 5.48 14.09
C GLY A 279 23.60 6.78 14.06
N GLY A 280 22.95 7.93 14.04
CA GLY A 280 23.69 9.18 14.29
C GLY A 280 22.99 10.49 13.96
N ARG A 281 23.03 11.41 14.92
CA ARG A 281 22.53 12.79 14.97
C ARG A 281 22.99 13.69 13.80
N GLY A 282 22.51 13.46 12.59
CA GLY A 282 22.77 14.32 11.44
C GLY A 282 21.89 15.57 11.40
N ILE A 283 22.30 16.60 10.67
CA ILE A 283 21.41 17.69 10.24
C ILE A 283 20.73 17.23 8.95
N ALA A 284 19.45 17.59 8.73
CA ALA A 284 18.65 17.09 7.61
C ALA A 284 19.34 17.28 6.24
N ARG A 285 20.06 18.38 6.05
CA ARG A 285 20.82 18.63 4.82
C ARG A 285 21.90 17.57 4.58
N ASP A 286 22.71 17.25 5.57
CA ASP A 286 23.80 16.27 5.44
C ASP A 286 23.24 14.88 5.14
N VAL A 287 22.12 14.52 5.78
CA VAL A 287 21.44 13.24 5.50
C VAL A 287 20.89 13.24 4.07
N MET A 288 20.25 14.32 3.63
CA MET A 288 19.72 14.43 2.28
C MET A 288 20.82 14.48 1.22
N ASP A 289 22.01 15.00 1.52
CA ASP A 289 23.18 14.98 0.62
C ASP A 289 23.73 13.54 0.43
N VAL A 290 23.62 12.69 1.46
CA VAL A 290 23.92 11.26 1.36
C VAL A 290 22.82 10.52 0.60
N LEU A 291 21.55 10.85 0.87
CA LEU A 291 20.39 10.21 0.25
C LEU A 291 20.18 10.62 -1.20
N ARG A 292 20.65 11.81 -1.61
CA ARG A 292 20.66 12.35 -2.98
C ARG A 292 19.30 12.37 -3.73
N PRO A 293 18.18 12.80 -3.13
CA PRO A 293 16.96 13.03 -3.90
C PRO A 293 17.15 14.24 -4.84
N THR A 294 16.52 14.18 -6.02
CA THR A 294 16.67 15.22 -7.06
C THR A 294 16.16 16.60 -6.60
N ARG A 295 15.01 16.68 -5.93
CA ARG A 295 14.50 17.92 -5.33
C ARG A 295 13.83 17.69 -3.99
N TRP A 296 14.18 18.52 -3.00
CA TRP A 296 13.55 18.51 -1.69
C TRP A 296 13.57 19.90 -1.06
N GLN A 297 12.65 20.13 -0.12
CA GLN A 297 12.61 21.35 0.68
C GLN A 297 12.10 21.04 2.09
N THR A 298 12.59 21.78 3.07
CA THR A 298 12.04 21.74 4.43
C THR A 298 10.88 22.71 4.52
N VAL A 299 9.69 22.21 4.86
CA VAL A 299 8.53 23.05 5.18
C VAL A 299 8.37 23.08 6.70
N ARG A 300 8.18 24.28 7.28
CA ARG A 300 7.82 24.42 8.70
C ARG A 300 6.32 24.69 8.76
N TRP A 301 5.59 23.87 9.51
CA TRP A 301 4.19 24.15 9.80
C TRP A 301 4.11 25.48 10.57
N PRO A 302 3.26 26.44 10.19
CA PRO A 302 3.09 27.67 10.95
C PRO A 302 2.65 27.31 12.37
N GLN A 303 3.48 27.64 13.36
CA GLN A 303 3.01 27.65 14.75
C GLN A 303 2.08 28.84 14.88
N ASN A 304 0.77 28.60 14.83
CA ASN A 304 -0.19 29.62 15.27
C ASN A 304 0.19 29.98 16.71
N ARG A 305 0.62 31.23 16.90
CA ARG A 305 0.83 31.85 18.21
C ARG A 305 -0.51 32.15 18.86
#